data_AF-A0A7S0L8R4-F1
#
_entry.id   AF-A0A7S0L8R4-F1
#
_cell.length_a   1.000
_cell.length_b   1.000
_cell.length_c   1.000
_cell.angle_alpha   90.00
_cell.angle_beta   90.00
_cell.angle_gamma   90.00
#
_symmetry.space_group_name_H-M   'P 1'
#
loop_
_entity.id
_entity.type
_entity.pdbx_description
1 polymer ?
#
loop_
_entity_poly.entity_id
_entity_poly.type
_entity_poly.pdbx_seq_one_letter_code
_entity_poly.pdbx_strand_id
1 'polypeptide(L)'
;MALNILTRKLRRPSNAFLGGPGDVASVLPALYGLSRGAKRGTPSWVPQPDCMTCGGGIQHERERTASWLEITYPFASDPELRLLYQLGDGNTMRAGMFLEELDAFSADCALRHCESHEALSHEALPGSTSKRHLTVVTAAHDGLALEPGVGLSALADLRLRGGVVSVGRTSMEVQTDLLRVIRFCPRAGELHSSDHEREEYIGSCFTVMVARELDHTASALVPRLAGGESDAGEVEAAVARNARRRQLAVTALALQPPSVEEVPVLHELWRRTRDGVSAEGVHVVPMQASEHRAVDIQQPVHRNNNGFMFGGYLMRRALEVAWLSAFRLCRQPPRFAGLDDVVFKKPVVVGSMLEYVARVAFVCPNGSIRVLVEAQQLDLCSGKTELTNQLHFVFESKSSGQMQVHPSTYEEGMVYLEGRRRWMHRSKRHKL
;
A
#
# COMPACT_ATOMS: atom_id res chain seq x y z
N MET A 1 -0.99 -24.64 20.11
CA MET A 1 -2.33 -24.25 19.64
C MET A 1 -2.23 -22.87 18.95
N ALA A 2 -1.37 -22.74 17.95
CA ALA A 2 -1.07 -21.48 17.24
C ALA A 2 -1.27 -21.70 15.73
N LEU A 3 -2.50 -22.09 15.36
CA LEU A 3 -2.89 -22.29 13.97
C LEU A 3 -3.61 -21.02 13.47
N ASN A 4 -3.17 -20.47 12.33
CA ASN A 4 -3.93 -19.59 11.44
C ASN A 4 -4.43 -18.24 11.99
N ILE A 5 -3.59 -17.46 12.68
CA ILE A 5 -3.87 -16.02 12.92
C ILE A 5 -3.32 -15.13 11.77
N LEU A 6 -2.63 -15.73 10.79
CA LEU A 6 -2.28 -15.05 9.54
C LEU A 6 -3.53 -14.83 8.69
N THR A 7 -4.10 -13.63 8.87
CA THR A 7 -5.06 -12.95 7.98
C THR A 7 -6.34 -13.75 7.71
N ARG A 8 -7.29 -13.70 8.64
CA ARG A 8 -8.68 -14.05 8.32
C ARG A 8 -9.14 -13.14 7.19
N LYS A 9 -9.37 -13.74 6.01
CA LYS A 9 -10.01 -13.07 4.87
C LYS A 9 -11.29 -12.39 5.36
N LEU A 10 -11.42 -11.10 5.07
CA LEU A 10 -12.62 -10.32 5.32
C LEU A 10 -13.79 -11.01 4.64
N ARG A 11 -14.82 -11.34 5.43
CA ARG A 11 -16.06 -11.89 4.91
C ARG A 11 -16.97 -10.74 4.51
N ARG A 12 -17.73 -10.95 3.44
CA ARG A 12 -18.79 -10.02 3.05
C ARG A 12 -19.91 -10.08 4.10
N PRO A 13 -20.30 -8.95 4.71
CA PRO A 13 -21.46 -8.89 5.60
C PRO A 13 -22.73 -9.30 4.87
N SER A 14 -23.66 -9.97 5.56
CA SER A 14 -24.92 -10.43 4.97
C SER A 14 -25.84 -9.28 4.53
N ASN A 15 -25.71 -8.13 5.17
CA ASN A 15 -26.45 -6.89 4.87
C ASN A 15 -25.71 -5.96 3.89
N ALA A 16 -24.65 -6.42 3.23
CA ALA A 16 -23.92 -5.62 2.25
C ALA A 16 -24.73 -5.46 0.94
N PHE A 17 -25.07 -4.22 0.64
CA PHE A 17 -25.74 -3.79 -0.59
C PHE A 17 -24.75 -3.70 -1.74
N LEU A 18 -25.14 -4.18 -2.93
CA LEU A 18 -24.37 -4.07 -4.16
C LEU A 18 -24.96 -2.94 -5.02
N GLY A 19 -24.15 -1.93 -5.32
CA GLY A 19 -24.53 -0.83 -6.21
C GLY A 19 -23.93 -0.94 -7.60
N GLY A 20 -24.11 0.12 -8.38
CA GLY A 20 -23.54 0.29 -9.72
C GLY A 20 -22.42 1.32 -9.77
N PRO A 21 -21.79 1.52 -10.95
CA PRO A 21 -20.70 2.49 -11.10
C PRO A 21 -21.07 3.95 -10.75
N GLY A 22 -22.36 4.30 -10.86
CA GLY A 22 -22.87 5.62 -10.44
C GLY A 22 -22.79 5.87 -8.94
N ASP A 23 -22.80 4.82 -8.12
CA ASP A 23 -22.77 4.93 -6.64
C ASP A 23 -21.36 5.16 -6.10
N VAL A 24 -20.31 4.98 -6.91
CA VAL A 24 -18.92 5.11 -6.46
C VAL A 24 -18.63 6.52 -5.95
N ALA A 25 -19.19 7.54 -6.57
CA ALA A 25 -18.97 8.94 -6.17
C ALA A 25 -19.50 9.23 -4.75
N SER A 26 -20.59 8.59 -4.35
CA SER A 26 -21.19 8.80 -3.02
C SER A 26 -20.61 7.86 -1.96
N VAL A 27 -20.30 6.62 -2.34
CA VAL A 27 -19.87 5.57 -1.39
C VAL A 27 -18.35 5.56 -1.17
N LEU A 28 -17.58 5.92 -2.19
CA LEU A 28 -16.11 5.89 -2.25
C LEU A 28 -15.58 7.21 -2.84
N PRO A 29 -15.85 8.37 -2.21
CA PRO A 29 -15.54 9.68 -2.80
C PRO A 29 -14.03 9.93 -3.00
N ALA A 30 -13.16 9.47 -2.09
CA ALA A 30 -11.71 9.65 -2.25
C ALA A 30 -11.20 8.84 -3.45
N LEU A 31 -11.63 7.58 -3.56
CA LEU A 31 -11.31 6.73 -4.70
C LEU A 31 -11.92 7.27 -6.01
N TYR A 32 -13.15 7.77 -6.01
CA TYR A 32 -13.78 8.35 -7.20
C TYR A 32 -13.01 9.57 -7.75
N GLY A 33 -12.50 10.42 -6.86
CA GLY A 33 -11.74 11.62 -7.22
C GLY A 33 -10.38 11.30 -7.86
N LEU A 34 -9.74 10.22 -7.42
CA LEU A 34 -8.38 9.86 -7.83
C LEU A 34 -8.34 8.79 -8.93
N SER A 35 -9.19 7.77 -8.82
CA SER A 35 -9.21 6.62 -9.73
C SER A 35 -10.20 6.83 -10.87
N ARG A 36 -9.65 6.91 -12.09
CA ARG A 36 -10.47 6.82 -13.31
C ARG A 36 -11.13 5.45 -13.45
N GLY A 37 -10.46 4.39 -12.97
CA GLY A 37 -10.96 3.03 -13.07
C GLY A 37 -12.13 2.74 -12.14
N ALA A 38 -12.14 3.34 -10.95
CA ALA A 38 -13.22 3.18 -9.98
C ALA A 38 -14.57 3.63 -10.54
N LYS A 39 -14.60 4.64 -11.43
CA LYS A 39 -15.82 5.11 -12.11
C LYS A 39 -16.50 4.06 -12.99
N ARG A 40 -15.81 2.94 -13.26
CA ARG A 40 -16.28 1.80 -14.05
C ARG A 40 -16.46 0.55 -13.19
N GLY A 41 -16.05 0.61 -11.92
CA GLY A 41 -16.16 -0.48 -10.97
C GLY A 41 -17.55 -0.55 -10.33
N THR A 42 -17.87 -1.68 -9.72
CA THR A 42 -19.12 -1.88 -8.97
C THR A 42 -18.84 -1.88 -7.47
N PRO A 43 -19.31 -0.88 -6.71
CA PRO A 43 -19.12 -0.81 -5.27
C PRO A 43 -20.15 -1.68 -4.54
N SER A 44 -19.76 -2.15 -3.36
CA SER A 44 -20.61 -2.86 -2.41
C SER A 44 -20.30 -2.35 -1.01
N TRP A 45 -21.32 -2.09 -0.21
CA TRP A 45 -21.16 -1.48 1.11
C TRP A 45 -22.24 -1.92 2.07
N VAL A 46 -21.99 -1.78 3.38
CA VAL A 46 -23.06 -1.89 4.38
C VAL A 46 -23.73 -0.53 4.52
N PRO A 47 -25.05 -0.40 4.26
CA PRO A 47 -25.78 0.85 4.50
C PRO A 47 -25.62 1.26 5.96
N GLN A 48 -25.31 2.54 6.19
CA GLN A 48 -25.30 3.05 7.56
C GLN A 48 -26.75 3.36 7.97
N PRO A 49 -27.17 3.00 9.19
CA PRO A 49 -28.47 3.44 9.69
C PRO A 49 -28.52 4.97 9.74
N ASP A 50 -29.68 5.55 9.42
CA ASP A 50 -29.92 6.98 9.64
C ASP A 50 -29.69 7.29 11.13
N CYS A 51 -28.79 8.22 11.41
CA CYS A 51 -28.42 8.54 12.79
C CYS A 51 -29.61 9.22 13.47
N MET A 52 -30.33 8.49 14.34
CA MET A 52 -31.20 9.16 15.30
C MET A 52 -30.31 10.08 16.14
N THR A 53 -30.65 11.37 16.13
CA THR A 53 -30.02 12.46 16.86
C THR A 53 -29.60 12.04 18.28
N CYS A 54 -28.29 11.82 18.49
CA CYS A 54 -27.72 11.70 19.82
C CYS A 54 -26.89 12.96 20.12
N GLY A 55 -27.40 13.77 21.05
CA GLY A 55 -26.74 15.00 21.51
C GLY A 55 -25.46 14.72 22.29
N GLY A 56 -24.48 15.60 22.10
CA GLY A 56 -23.48 15.98 23.12
C GLY A 56 -22.52 14.91 23.64
N GLY A 57 -21.34 14.82 23.02
CA GLY A 57 -20.08 14.48 23.70
C GLY A 57 -19.59 13.02 23.64
N ILE A 58 -18.45 12.83 22.96
CA ILE A 58 -17.44 11.77 23.16
C ILE A 58 -17.87 10.31 22.91
N GLN A 59 -17.21 9.66 21.94
CA GLN A 59 -17.06 8.19 21.80
C GLN A 59 -18.35 7.38 21.65
N HIS A 60 -19.02 7.50 20.51
CA HIS A 60 -19.85 6.40 20.05
C HIS A 60 -18.95 5.26 19.57
N GLU A 61 -19.24 4.05 20.04
CA GLU A 61 -18.66 2.84 19.47
C GLU A 61 -19.31 2.57 18.11
N ARG A 62 -18.53 2.06 17.15
CA ARG A 62 -19.01 1.68 15.82
C ARG A 62 -18.59 0.27 15.48
N GLU A 63 -19.54 -0.53 14.99
CA GLU A 63 -19.24 -1.87 14.51
C GLU A 63 -18.29 -1.81 13.30
N ARG A 64 -17.51 -2.88 13.11
CA ARG A 64 -16.61 -3.02 11.95
C ARG A 64 -17.37 -2.92 10.63
N THR A 65 -18.56 -3.50 10.57
CA THR A 65 -19.48 -3.48 9.42
C THR A 65 -19.78 -2.05 8.94
N ALA A 66 -19.80 -1.06 9.84
CA ALA A 66 -20.06 0.35 9.49
C ALA A 66 -18.98 0.96 8.57
N SER A 67 -17.76 0.43 8.62
CA SER A 67 -16.62 0.84 7.79
C SER A 67 -16.37 -0.09 6.60
N TRP A 68 -17.18 -1.14 6.43
CA TRP A 68 -16.96 -2.15 5.41
C TRP A 68 -17.29 -1.62 4.02
N LEU A 69 -16.34 -1.77 3.11
CA LEU A 69 -16.45 -1.39 1.71
C LEU A 69 -15.87 -2.50 0.82
N GLU A 70 -16.38 -2.58 -0.40
CA GLU A 70 -15.89 -3.47 -1.44
C GLU A 70 -16.05 -2.79 -2.81
N ILE A 71 -15.11 -3.01 -3.72
CA ILE A 71 -15.23 -2.57 -5.11
C ILE A 71 -14.66 -3.64 -6.04
N THR A 72 -15.38 -3.94 -7.12
CA THR A 72 -14.92 -4.85 -8.18
C THR A 72 -14.59 -4.07 -9.43
N TYR A 73 -13.37 -4.23 -9.93
CA TYR A 73 -12.87 -3.67 -11.19
C TYR A 73 -13.04 -4.70 -12.32
N PRO A 74 -13.87 -4.43 -13.34
CA PRO A 74 -14.21 -5.39 -14.39
C PRO A 74 -13.14 -5.46 -15.50
N PHE A 75 -11.86 -5.66 -15.15
CA PHE A 75 -10.77 -5.67 -16.14
C PHE A 75 -10.94 -6.70 -17.25
N ALA A 76 -11.60 -7.84 -16.99
CA ALA A 76 -11.78 -8.91 -17.96
C ALA A 76 -12.83 -8.56 -19.03
N SER A 77 -13.89 -7.84 -18.66
CA SER A 77 -14.96 -7.44 -19.58
C SER A 77 -14.80 -6.01 -20.13
N ASP A 78 -13.97 -5.19 -19.50
CA ASP A 78 -13.79 -3.78 -19.85
C ASP A 78 -12.40 -3.50 -20.47
N PRO A 79 -12.28 -3.45 -21.81
CA PRO A 79 -11.00 -3.24 -22.48
C PRO A 79 -10.43 -1.84 -22.31
N GLU A 80 -11.27 -0.82 -22.16
CA GLU A 80 -10.80 0.56 -21.96
C GLU A 80 -10.26 0.76 -20.55
N LEU A 81 -10.92 0.18 -19.55
CA LEU A 81 -10.37 0.11 -18.19
C LEU A 81 -9.03 -0.62 -18.22
N ARG A 82 -8.98 -1.78 -18.89
CA ARG A 82 -7.74 -2.57 -19.03
C ARG A 82 -6.59 -1.75 -19.62
N LEU A 83 -6.83 -0.95 -20.66
CA LEU A 83 -5.83 -0.09 -21.30
C LEU A 83 -5.20 0.91 -20.32
N LEU A 84 -5.94 1.40 -19.32
CA LEU A 84 -5.42 2.33 -18.31
C LEU A 84 -4.46 1.64 -17.32
N TYR A 85 -4.70 0.36 -17.03
CA TYR A 85 -4.06 -0.39 -15.95
C TYR A 85 -3.07 -1.45 -16.44
N GLN A 86 -3.03 -1.80 -17.72
CA GLN A 86 -2.06 -2.77 -18.24
C GLN A 86 -0.70 -2.12 -18.54
N LEU A 87 0.37 -2.88 -18.37
CA LEU A 87 1.68 -2.58 -18.93
C LEU A 87 1.70 -2.90 -20.43
N GLY A 88 2.80 -2.52 -21.10
CA GLY A 88 2.96 -2.72 -22.55
C GLY A 88 2.98 -4.19 -23.00
N ASP A 89 3.05 -5.15 -22.08
CA ASP A 89 2.94 -6.59 -22.37
C ASP A 89 1.49 -7.08 -22.54
N GLY A 90 0.50 -6.23 -22.27
CA GLY A 90 -0.92 -6.53 -22.43
C GLY A 90 -1.52 -7.47 -21.38
N ASN A 91 -0.76 -7.85 -20.35
CA ASN A 91 -1.25 -8.75 -19.30
C ASN A 91 -0.91 -8.25 -17.89
N THR A 92 0.30 -7.76 -17.66
CA THR A 92 0.73 -7.37 -16.31
C THR A 92 0.07 -6.06 -15.91
N MET A 93 -0.47 -5.99 -14.69
CA MET A 93 -1.05 -4.75 -14.18
C MET A 93 0.05 -3.76 -13.77
N ARG A 94 -0.19 -2.47 -14.03
CA ARG A 94 0.57 -1.32 -13.52
C ARG A 94 0.37 -1.23 -12.01
N ALA A 95 1.20 -1.96 -11.26
CA ALA A 95 1.11 -2.02 -9.80
C ALA A 95 1.14 -0.64 -9.12
N GLY A 96 1.71 0.40 -9.75
CA GLY A 96 1.73 1.76 -9.21
C GLY A 96 0.34 2.38 -9.17
N MET A 97 -0.45 2.24 -10.25
CA MET A 97 -1.86 2.64 -10.28
C MET A 97 -2.63 1.93 -9.17
N PHE A 98 -2.37 0.64 -9.00
CA PHE A 98 -3.01 -0.18 -7.99
C PHE A 98 -2.68 0.25 -6.55
N LEU A 99 -1.42 0.57 -6.24
CA LEU A 99 -1.03 1.07 -4.91
C LEU A 99 -1.70 2.42 -4.59
N GLU A 100 -1.88 3.27 -5.60
CA GLU A 100 -2.62 4.53 -5.48
C GLU A 100 -4.10 4.28 -5.15
N GLU A 101 -4.73 3.30 -5.80
CA GLU A 101 -6.11 2.89 -5.49
C GLU A 101 -6.26 2.27 -4.12
N LEU A 102 -5.31 1.42 -3.71
CA LEU A 102 -5.34 0.75 -2.41
C LEU A 102 -5.30 1.79 -1.27
N ASP A 103 -4.48 2.83 -1.40
CA ASP A 103 -4.43 3.93 -0.44
C ASP A 103 -5.75 4.71 -0.42
N ALA A 104 -6.34 4.99 -1.58
CA ALA A 104 -7.57 5.78 -1.68
C ALA A 104 -8.78 5.02 -1.11
N PHE A 105 -8.86 3.73 -1.43
CA PHE A 105 -9.85 2.82 -0.87
C PHE A 105 -9.72 2.69 0.66
N SER A 106 -8.48 2.60 1.17
CA SER A 106 -8.23 2.59 2.61
C SER A 106 -8.68 3.90 3.28
N ALA A 107 -8.51 5.04 2.59
CA ALA A 107 -9.01 6.33 3.06
C ALA A 107 -10.53 6.38 3.13
N ASP A 108 -11.25 5.85 2.13
CA ASP A 108 -12.71 5.80 2.16
C ASP A 108 -13.24 4.91 3.30
N CYS A 109 -12.62 3.74 3.56
CA CYS A 109 -12.96 2.91 4.72
C CYS A 109 -12.82 3.69 6.04
N ALA A 110 -11.73 4.45 6.19
CA ALA A 110 -11.43 5.23 7.37
C ALA A 110 -12.37 6.45 7.53
N LEU A 111 -12.69 7.15 6.43
CA LEU A 111 -13.66 8.24 6.42
C LEU A 111 -15.04 7.73 6.81
N ARG A 112 -15.49 6.63 6.20
CA ARG A 112 -16.77 5.99 6.51
C ARG A 112 -16.87 5.57 7.99
N HIS A 113 -15.76 5.14 8.59
CA HIS A 113 -15.70 4.86 10.03
C HIS A 113 -15.83 6.13 10.88
N CYS A 114 -15.31 7.27 10.42
CA CYS A 114 -15.35 8.55 11.13
C CYS A 114 -16.69 9.28 10.99
N GLU A 115 -17.33 9.21 9.81
CA GLU A 115 -18.50 10.03 9.45
C GLU A 115 -19.82 9.31 9.71
N SER A 116 -20.83 9.98 10.27
CA SER A 116 -22.22 9.53 10.12
C SER A 116 -22.71 9.94 8.72
N HIS A 117 -23.44 9.07 8.03
CA HIS A 117 -23.91 9.24 6.64
C HIS A 117 -24.54 10.62 6.30
N GLU A 118 -25.05 11.38 7.28
CA GLU A 118 -25.52 12.77 7.12
C GLU A 118 -24.43 13.81 6.75
N ALA A 119 -23.16 13.42 6.71
CA ALA A 119 -22.05 14.28 6.29
C ALA A 119 -21.72 14.20 4.79
N LEU A 120 -22.24 13.18 4.09
CA LEU A 120 -21.99 12.96 2.65
C LEU A 120 -23.04 13.63 1.75
N SER A 121 -24.15 14.10 2.30
CA SER A 121 -25.15 14.89 1.58
C SER A 121 -24.78 16.38 1.61
N HIS A 122 -24.66 16.98 0.42
CA HIS A 122 -24.33 18.39 0.20
C HIS A 122 -25.36 19.40 0.75
N GLU A 123 -26.42 18.96 1.40
CA GLU A 123 -27.50 19.83 1.90
C GLU A 123 -27.47 19.90 3.43
N ALA A 124 -26.71 20.87 3.95
CA ALA A 124 -26.76 21.23 5.35
C ALA A 124 -28.10 21.92 5.66
N LEU A 125 -28.94 21.28 6.48
CA LEU A 125 -30.09 21.94 7.11
C LEU A 125 -29.61 23.14 7.95
N PRO A 126 -30.23 24.33 7.80
CA PRO A 126 -29.88 25.51 8.59
C PRO A 126 -30.23 25.28 10.06
N GLY A 127 -29.22 25.22 10.94
CA GLY A 127 -29.39 25.09 12.40
C GLY A 127 -28.52 24.03 13.08
N SER A 128 -27.79 23.18 12.35
CA SER A 128 -26.87 22.20 12.94
C SER A 128 -25.55 22.85 13.34
N THR A 129 -25.47 23.38 14.56
CA THR A 129 -24.23 23.91 15.14
C THR A 129 -23.29 22.76 15.53
N SER A 130 -22.13 22.69 14.85
CA SER A 130 -20.94 21.87 15.12
C SER A 130 -20.88 20.47 14.49
N LYS A 131 -20.94 20.39 13.16
CA LYS A 131 -20.44 19.22 12.40
C LYS A 131 -18.92 19.32 12.28
N ARG A 132 -18.16 18.57 13.10
CA ARG A 132 -16.69 18.46 12.96
C ARG A 132 -16.39 17.61 11.72
N HIS A 133 -16.15 18.25 10.57
CA HIS A 133 -15.69 17.55 9.38
C HIS A 133 -14.24 17.09 9.62
N LEU A 134 -14.02 15.78 9.62
CA LEU A 134 -12.71 15.18 9.85
C LEU A 134 -12.05 14.89 8.51
N THR A 135 -10.73 14.91 8.51
CA THR A 135 -9.95 14.44 7.37
C THR A 135 -9.06 13.30 7.78
N VAL A 136 -8.70 12.43 6.83
CA VAL A 136 -7.80 11.30 7.08
C VAL A 136 -6.55 11.40 6.21
N VAL A 137 -5.41 11.05 6.79
CA VAL A 137 -4.13 10.95 6.09
C VAL A 137 -3.52 9.59 6.28
N THR A 138 -2.82 9.12 5.26
CA THR A 138 -2.03 7.91 5.32
C THR A 138 -0.77 8.16 6.14
N ALA A 139 -0.62 7.44 7.25
CA ALA A 139 0.57 7.51 8.10
C ALA A 139 1.55 6.37 7.80
N ALA A 140 1.04 5.18 7.52
CA ALA A 140 1.87 4.03 7.18
C ALA A 140 1.11 3.01 6.34
N HIS A 141 1.84 2.22 5.56
CA HIS A 141 1.39 0.97 4.96
C HIS A 141 2.25 -0.15 5.53
N ASP A 142 1.64 -1.22 6.01
CA ASP A 142 2.36 -2.46 6.23
C ASP A 142 2.59 -3.15 4.90
N GLY A 143 3.72 -3.84 4.82
CA GLY A 143 4.19 -4.42 3.58
C GLY A 143 3.16 -5.34 2.94
N LEU A 144 2.85 -5.06 1.68
CA LEU A 144 2.04 -5.87 0.78
C LEU A 144 2.91 -6.98 0.19
N ALA A 145 2.50 -8.23 0.40
CA ALA A 145 3.09 -9.38 -0.27
C ALA A 145 2.05 -10.04 -1.17
N LEU A 146 2.39 -10.18 -2.45
CA LEU A 146 1.60 -10.99 -3.37
C LEU A 146 2.07 -12.45 -3.27
N GLU A 147 1.14 -13.39 -3.40
CA GLU A 147 1.51 -14.79 -3.44
C GLU A 147 2.46 -15.10 -4.63
N PRO A 148 3.52 -15.90 -4.42
CA PRO A 148 4.47 -16.24 -5.47
C PRO A 148 3.76 -16.82 -6.70
N GLY A 149 4.01 -16.26 -7.88
CA GLY A 149 3.42 -16.71 -9.14
C GLY A 149 1.99 -16.20 -9.43
N VAL A 150 1.27 -15.64 -8.44
CA VAL A 150 -0.12 -15.14 -8.58
C VAL A 150 -0.17 -13.66 -8.99
N GLY A 151 0.88 -13.16 -9.66
CA GLY A 151 1.08 -11.74 -9.98
C GLY A 151 -0.17 -11.01 -10.52
N LEU A 152 -0.22 -9.70 -10.29
CA LEU A 152 -1.34 -8.85 -10.67
C LEU A 152 -1.52 -8.84 -12.20
N SER A 153 -2.67 -9.31 -12.67
CA SER A 153 -3.03 -9.39 -14.09
C SER A 153 -4.15 -8.43 -14.40
N ALA A 154 -4.00 -7.68 -15.50
CA ALA A 154 -5.05 -6.84 -16.08
C ALA A 154 -6.05 -7.64 -16.94
N LEU A 155 -5.90 -8.97 -17.05
CA LEU A 155 -6.85 -9.84 -17.76
C LEU A 155 -7.94 -10.43 -16.87
N ALA A 156 -7.77 -10.32 -15.54
CA ALA A 156 -8.72 -10.84 -14.57
C ALA A 156 -9.34 -9.69 -13.76
N ASP A 157 -10.62 -9.83 -13.43
CA ASP A 157 -11.29 -8.88 -12.54
C ASP A 157 -10.62 -8.86 -11.17
N LEU A 158 -10.51 -7.68 -10.58
CA LEU A 158 -9.89 -7.46 -9.28
C LEU A 158 -10.94 -6.92 -8.32
N ARG A 159 -11.01 -7.48 -7.12
CA ARG A 159 -11.91 -7.05 -6.06
C ARG A 159 -11.10 -6.63 -4.84
N LEU A 160 -11.33 -5.40 -4.40
CA LEU A 160 -10.83 -4.89 -3.12
C LEU A 160 -11.95 -5.02 -2.09
N ARG A 161 -11.62 -5.55 -0.92
CA ARG A 161 -12.53 -5.62 0.23
C ARG A 161 -11.82 -5.08 1.45
N GLY A 162 -12.43 -4.17 2.19
CA GLY A 162 -11.77 -3.54 3.32
C GLY A 162 -12.69 -3.11 4.44
N GLY A 163 -12.06 -2.82 5.57
CA GLY A 163 -12.72 -2.30 6.76
C GLY A 163 -11.72 -2.02 7.87
N VAL A 164 -12.13 -1.20 8.84
CA VAL A 164 -11.32 -0.88 10.02
C VAL A 164 -11.24 -2.09 10.94
N VAL A 165 -10.02 -2.50 11.29
CA VAL A 165 -9.76 -3.68 12.14
C VAL A 165 -9.18 -3.33 13.51
N SER A 166 -8.63 -2.13 13.65
CA SER A 166 -8.10 -1.66 14.92
C SER A 166 -8.21 -0.14 14.99
N VAL A 167 -8.47 0.38 16.18
CA VAL A 167 -8.65 1.81 16.43
C VAL A 167 -7.78 2.23 17.61
N GLY A 168 -6.97 3.26 17.41
CA GLY A 168 -6.23 3.97 18.45
C GLY A 168 -6.97 5.24 18.90
N ARG A 169 -6.24 6.20 19.48
CA ARG A 169 -6.86 7.47 19.92
C ARG A 169 -7.24 8.39 18.75
N THR A 170 -6.37 8.46 17.75
CA THR A 170 -6.50 9.34 16.57
C THR A 170 -6.14 8.62 15.27
N SER A 171 -6.00 7.30 15.32
CA SER A 171 -5.54 6.47 14.21
C SER A 171 -6.42 5.25 14.06
N MET A 172 -6.54 4.76 12.83
CA MET A 172 -7.28 3.55 12.48
C MET A 172 -6.38 2.68 11.61
N GLU A 173 -6.37 1.37 11.86
CA GLU A 173 -5.75 0.40 10.96
C GLU A 173 -6.86 -0.22 10.09
N VAL A 174 -6.71 -0.08 8.78
CA VAL A 174 -7.62 -0.59 7.77
C VAL A 174 -6.98 -1.83 7.16
N GLN A 175 -7.69 -2.95 7.18
CA GLN A 175 -7.31 -4.12 6.39
C GLN A 175 -7.96 -4.00 5.02
N THR A 176 -7.18 -4.20 3.97
CA THR A 176 -7.65 -4.29 2.59
C THR A 176 -7.19 -5.60 2.00
N ASP A 177 -8.14 -6.48 1.69
CA ASP A 177 -7.92 -7.75 1.02
C ASP A 177 -8.02 -7.60 -0.49
N LEU A 178 -7.10 -8.28 -1.18
CA LEU A 178 -7.00 -8.32 -2.64
C LEU A 178 -7.50 -9.67 -3.13
N LEU A 179 -8.53 -9.65 -3.97
CA LEU A 179 -9.18 -10.85 -4.49
C LEU A 179 -9.19 -10.81 -6.02
N ARG A 180 -8.75 -11.88 -6.67
CA ARG A 180 -8.97 -12.10 -8.10
C ARG A 180 -10.35 -12.72 -8.27
N VAL A 181 -11.18 -12.15 -9.13
CA VAL A 181 -12.51 -12.69 -9.46
C VAL A 181 -12.42 -13.45 -10.77
N ILE A 182 -12.72 -14.74 -10.72
CA ILE A 182 -12.73 -15.65 -11.87
C ILE A 182 -14.19 -15.93 -12.20
N ARG A 183 -14.66 -15.41 -13.34
CA ARG A 183 -16.00 -15.66 -13.86
C ARG A 183 -15.96 -16.86 -14.81
N PHE A 184 -16.82 -17.83 -14.59
CA PHE A 184 -16.98 -18.96 -15.51
C PHE A 184 -18.11 -18.70 -16.49
N CYS A 185 -17.90 -19.01 -17.78
CA CYS A 185 -19.01 -19.09 -18.71
C CYS A 185 -19.92 -20.26 -18.29
N PRO A 186 -21.24 -20.08 -18.19
CA PRO A 186 -22.14 -21.20 -17.97
C PRO A 186 -22.00 -22.19 -19.12
N ARG A 187 -21.94 -23.49 -18.82
CA ARG A 187 -22.10 -24.52 -19.85
C ARG A 187 -23.53 -24.45 -20.37
N ALA A 188 -23.71 -24.61 -21.67
CA ALA A 188 -25.04 -24.62 -22.29
C ALA A 188 -25.92 -25.70 -21.65
N GLY A 189 -26.93 -25.27 -20.88
CA GLY A 189 -27.91 -26.16 -20.23
C GLY A 189 -27.98 -26.12 -18.70
N GLU A 190 -27.08 -25.41 -18.01
CA GLU A 190 -27.15 -25.28 -16.54
C GLU A 190 -27.96 -24.02 -16.13
N LEU A 191 -29.01 -24.23 -15.33
CA LEU A 191 -29.91 -23.18 -14.85
C LEU A 191 -29.19 -22.27 -13.84
N HIS A 192 -29.41 -20.95 -13.97
CA HIS A 192 -28.87 -19.85 -13.16
C HIS A 192 -28.71 -20.17 -11.65
N SER A 193 -27.54 -20.65 -11.25
CA SER A 193 -27.09 -20.58 -9.86
C SER A 193 -26.13 -19.39 -9.73
N SER A 194 -26.19 -18.69 -8.61
CA SER A 194 -25.31 -17.56 -8.27
C SER A 194 -23.82 -17.92 -8.10
N ASP A 195 -23.40 -19.13 -8.50
CA ASP A 195 -22.08 -19.73 -8.27
C ASP A 195 -21.11 -19.57 -9.46
N HIS A 196 -21.37 -18.65 -10.38
CA HIS A 196 -20.50 -18.44 -11.56
C HIS A 196 -19.24 -17.61 -11.28
N GLU A 197 -18.98 -17.22 -10.02
CA GLU A 197 -17.82 -16.45 -9.59
C GLU A 197 -17.00 -17.23 -8.54
N ARG A 198 -15.70 -17.41 -8.80
CA ARG A 198 -14.74 -17.87 -7.79
C ARG A 198 -13.79 -16.74 -7.42
N GLU A 199 -13.60 -16.53 -6.12
CA GLU A 199 -12.61 -15.60 -5.59
C GLU A 199 -11.31 -16.33 -5.23
N GLU A 200 -10.18 -15.88 -5.79
CA GLU A 200 -8.84 -16.29 -5.39
C GLU A 200 -8.20 -15.18 -4.56
N TYR A 201 -7.64 -15.51 -3.40
CA TYR A 201 -6.99 -14.54 -2.53
C TYR A 201 -5.57 -14.26 -3.01
N ILE A 202 -5.24 -13.00 -3.27
CA ILE A 202 -3.93 -12.57 -3.78
C ILE A 202 -3.03 -12.10 -2.62
N GLY A 203 -3.63 -11.48 -1.61
CA GLY A 203 -2.92 -10.93 -0.46
C GLY A 203 -3.78 -9.94 0.33
N SER A 204 -3.18 -9.33 1.34
CA SER A 204 -3.76 -8.25 2.12
C SER A 204 -2.74 -7.16 2.41
N CYS A 205 -3.23 -5.96 2.63
CA CYS A 205 -2.47 -4.81 3.10
C CYS A 205 -3.14 -4.24 4.35
N PHE A 206 -2.32 -3.71 5.26
CA PHE A 206 -2.80 -2.98 6.43
C PHE A 206 -2.33 -1.54 6.34
N THR A 207 -3.27 -0.61 6.28
CA THR A 207 -2.99 0.82 6.14
C THR A 207 -3.32 1.51 7.45
N VAL A 208 -2.37 2.28 7.99
CA VAL A 208 -2.61 3.14 9.15
C VAL A 208 -3.05 4.52 8.67
N MET A 209 -4.29 4.85 8.95
CA MET A 209 -4.89 6.16 8.69
C MET A 209 -4.91 6.99 9.98
N VAL A 210 -4.66 8.29 9.89
CA VAL A 210 -4.71 9.22 11.02
C VAL A 210 -5.75 10.29 10.76
N ALA A 211 -6.67 10.48 11.72
CA ALA A 211 -7.67 11.52 11.65
C ALA A 211 -7.09 12.88 12.07
N ARG A 212 -7.44 13.92 11.33
CA ARG A 212 -7.03 15.32 11.52
C ARG A 212 -8.27 16.21 11.51
N GLU A 213 -8.19 17.31 12.26
CA GLU A 213 -9.18 18.38 12.17
C GLU A 213 -9.08 19.09 10.80
N LEU A 214 -10.15 19.80 10.40
CA LEU A 214 -10.24 20.44 9.09
C LEU A 214 -9.17 21.53 8.87
N ASP A 215 -8.75 22.20 9.94
CA ASP A 215 -7.67 23.19 9.90
C ASP A 215 -6.28 22.54 9.77
N HIS A 216 -6.24 21.20 9.79
CA HIS A 216 -5.05 20.37 9.67
C HIS A 216 -4.00 20.59 10.77
N THR A 217 -4.34 21.31 11.85
CA THR A 217 -3.39 21.65 12.91
C THR A 217 -3.30 20.56 13.98
N ALA A 218 -4.42 19.92 14.28
CA ALA A 218 -4.54 18.96 15.39
C ALA A 218 -4.96 17.56 14.93
N SER A 219 -4.53 16.56 15.70
CA SER A 219 -5.04 15.18 15.56
C SER A 219 -6.44 15.09 16.14
N ALA A 220 -7.36 14.47 15.40
CA ALA A 220 -8.74 14.31 15.81
C ALA A 220 -9.01 12.94 16.45
N LEU A 221 -9.97 12.89 17.37
CA LEU A 221 -10.42 11.63 17.96
C LEU A 221 -11.24 10.82 16.96
N VAL A 222 -11.07 9.50 16.99
CA VAL A 222 -11.82 8.56 16.14
C VAL A 222 -12.82 7.74 16.96
N PRO A 223 -13.97 7.35 16.39
CA PRO A 223 -14.94 6.46 17.05
C PRO A 223 -14.30 5.13 17.43
N ARG A 224 -14.57 4.61 18.63
CA ARG A 224 -14.04 3.30 19.06
C ARG A 224 -14.71 2.18 18.26
N LEU A 225 -14.00 1.07 18.08
CA LEU A 225 -14.62 -0.12 17.48
C LEU A 225 -15.53 -0.78 18.53
N ALA A 226 -16.82 -0.97 18.19
CA ALA A 226 -17.83 -1.56 19.06
C ALA A 226 -17.73 -3.07 19.12
N GLY A 227 -18.06 -3.61 20.30
CA GLY A 227 -18.27 -5.04 20.51
C GLY A 227 -16.98 -5.87 20.54
N GLY A 228 -17.03 -7.01 21.23
CA GLY A 228 -15.99 -8.05 21.19
C GLY A 228 -15.78 -8.71 19.81
N GLU A 229 -16.33 -8.14 18.73
CA GLU A 229 -16.04 -8.48 17.33
C GLU A 229 -14.73 -7.86 16.81
N SER A 230 -14.12 -6.96 17.59
CA SER A 230 -12.67 -6.85 17.54
C SER A 230 -12.12 -8.17 18.07
N ASP A 231 -12.00 -9.16 17.19
CA ASP A 231 -11.42 -10.46 17.53
C ASP A 231 -10.14 -10.18 18.31
N ALA A 232 -10.04 -10.68 19.55
CA ALA A 232 -8.91 -10.33 20.42
C ALA A 232 -7.57 -10.58 19.70
N GLY A 233 -7.55 -11.57 18.81
CA GLY A 233 -6.41 -11.85 17.91
C GLY A 233 -6.14 -10.77 16.86
N GLU A 234 -7.14 -10.08 16.31
CA GLU A 234 -6.93 -8.97 15.37
C GLU A 234 -6.35 -7.74 16.05
N VAL A 235 -6.80 -7.43 17.27
CA VAL A 235 -6.22 -6.35 18.10
C VAL A 235 -4.78 -6.67 18.44
N GLU A 236 -4.53 -7.89 18.93
CA GLU A 236 -3.18 -8.36 19.24
C GLU A 236 -2.28 -8.30 18.00
N ALA A 237 -2.78 -8.71 16.83
CA ALA A 237 -2.04 -8.64 15.58
C ALA A 237 -1.75 -7.17 15.17
N ALA A 238 -2.69 -6.25 15.35
CA ALA A 238 -2.48 -4.82 15.10
C ALA A 238 -1.43 -4.23 16.05
N VAL A 239 -1.47 -4.58 17.33
CA VAL A 239 -0.46 -4.21 18.33
C VAL A 239 0.91 -4.76 17.94
N ALA A 240 0.99 -6.02 17.52
CA ALA A 240 2.23 -6.64 17.06
C ALA A 240 2.79 -5.96 15.80
N ARG A 241 1.93 -5.60 14.82
CA ARG A 241 2.33 -4.82 13.63
C ARG A 241 2.88 -3.45 14.02
N ASN A 242 2.22 -2.74 14.93
CA ASN A 242 2.69 -1.45 15.42
C ASN A 242 4.02 -1.55 16.21
N ALA A 243 4.15 -2.53 17.10
CA ALA A 243 5.37 -2.80 17.83
C ALA A 243 6.55 -3.10 16.88
N ARG A 244 6.29 -3.88 15.82
CA ARG A 244 7.27 -4.17 14.76
C ARG A 244 7.70 -2.90 14.02
N ARG A 245 6.77 -2.04 13.61
CA ARG A 245 7.10 -0.74 12.96
C ARG A 245 8.01 0.12 13.85
N ARG A 246 7.68 0.20 15.15
CA ARG A 246 8.50 0.92 16.14
C ARG A 246 9.88 0.30 16.30
N GLN A 247 9.97 -1.02 16.40
CA GLN A 247 11.25 -1.72 16.51
C GLN A 247 12.14 -1.45 15.29
N LEU A 248 11.59 -1.58 14.07
CA LEU A 248 12.32 -1.28 12.83
C LEU A 248 12.84 0.16 12.79
N ALA A 249 12.05 1.12 13.28
CA ALA A 249 12.47 2.51 13.36
C ALA A 249 13.63 2.72 14.35
N VAL A 250 13.61 2.05 15.51
CA VAL A 250 14.67 2.16 16.52
C VAL A 250 15.96 1.49 16.05
N THR A 251 15.87 0.34 15.38
CA THR A 251 17.04 -0.42 14.89
C THR A 251 17.52 0.02 13.52
N ALA A 252 17.00 1.12 12.97
CA ALA A 252 17.37 1.62 11.65
C ALA A 252 18.88 1.89 11.58
N LEU A 253 19.52 1.50 10.47
CA LEU A 253 20.97 1.67 10.26
C LEU A 253 21.43 3.14 10.25
N ALA A 254 20.49 4.08 10.04
CA ALA A 254 20.75 5.50 10.17
C ALA A 254 20.94 5.97 11.62
N LEU A 255 20.44 5.20 12.61
CA LEU A 255 20.52 5.52 14.03
C LEU A 255 21.49 4.60 14.77
N GLN A 256 21.58 3.33 14.38
CA GLN A 256 22.42 2.33 15.03
C GLN A 256 23.38 1.71 14.01
N PRO A 257 24.64 1.44 14.38
CA PRO A 257 25.59 0.79 13.47
C PRO A 257 25.15 -0.66 13.14
N PRO A 258 25.76 -1.27 12.11
CA PRO A 258 25.59 -2.70 11.82
C PRO A 258 25.87 -3.58 13.04
N SER A 259 25.15 -4.70 13.16
CA SER A 259 25.37 -5.65 14.24
C SER A 259 26.71 -6.40 14.08
N VAL A 260 27.17 -7.03 15.16
CA VAL A 260 28.41 -7.84 15.16
C VAL A 260 28.36 -8.97 14.10
N GLU A 261 27.17 -9.47 13.79
CA GLU A 261 26.97 -10.50 12.76
C GLU A 261 26.96 -9.93 11.32
N GLU A 262 26.71 -8.64 11.16
CA GLU A 262 26.62 -7.96 9.86
C GLU A 262 27.95 -7.38 9.39
N VAL A 263 28.83 -6.99 10.32
CA VAL A 263 30.16 -6.46 10.00
C VAL A 263 30.99 -7.45 9.14
N PRO A 264 31.05 -8.77 9.44
CA PRO A 264 31.75 -9.73 8.58
C PRO A 264 31.18 -9.80 7.16
N VAL A 265 29.88 -9.54 6.98
CA VAL A 265 29.24 -9.56 5.66
C VAL A 265 29.71 -8.39 4.80
N LEU A 266 29.84 -7.20 5.39
CA LEU A 266 30.42 -6.05 4.70
C LEU A 266 31.89 -6.29 4.33
N HIS A 267 32.66 -6.88 5.26
CA HIS A 267 34.06 -7.22 5.00
C HIS A 267 34.19 -8.21 3.83
N GLU A 268 33.34 -9.25 3.80
CA GLU A 268 33.32 -10.22 2.71
C GLU A 268 32.96 -9.60 1.36
N LEU A 269 31.98 -8.70 1.33
CA LEU A 269 31.61 -7.96 0.12
C LEU A 269 32.75 -7.10 -0.40
N TRP A 270 33.45 -6.39 0.50
CA TRP A 270 34.62 -5.59 0.14
C TRP A 270 35.77 -6.48 -0.39
N ARG A 271 36.04 -7.61 0.29
CA ARG A 271 37.10 -8.55 -0.11
C ARG A 271 36.86 -9.12 -1.51
N ARG A 272 35.65 -9.57 -1.81
CA ARG A 272 35.29 -10.10 -3.14
C ARG A 272 35.53 -9.11 -4.25
N THR A 273 35.23 -7.83 -4.01
CA THR A 273 35.42 -6.78 -5.01
C THR A 273 36.88 -6.42 -5.20
N ARG A 274 37.66 -6.37 -4.12
CA ARG A 274 39.11 -6.16 -4.22
C ARG A 274 39.79 -7.29 -5.00
N ASP A 275 39.38 -8.53 -4.74
CA ASP A 275 40.00 -9.71 -5.30
C ASP A 275 39.42 -10.07 -6.70
N GLY A 276 38.38 -9.37 -7.16
CA GLY A 276 37.73 -9.59 -8.46
C GLY A 276 37.02 -10.94 -8.59
N VAL A 277 36.74 -11.60 -7.46
CA VAL A 277 36.20 -12.97 -7.43
C VAL A 277 34.68 -12.91 -7.54
N SER A 278 34.15 -13.21 -8.72
CA SER A 278 32.75 -13.57 -8.90
C SER A 278 32.60 -15.09 -8.93
N ALA A 279 31.51 -15.62 -8.38
CA ALA A 279 31.15 -17.01 -8.59
C ALA A 279 30.86 -17.24 -10.09
N GLU A 280 31.23 -18.42 -10.61
CA GLU A 280 30.94 -18.77 -12.00
C GLU A 280 29.44 -18.63 -12.30
N GLY A 281 29.12 -17.90 -13.36
CA GLY A 281 27.74 -17.64 -13.78
C GLY A 281 26.99 -16.58 -12.97
N VAL A 282 27.61 -15.93 -11.98
CA VAL A 282 27.02 -14.79 -11.25
C VAL A 282 27.53 -13.47 -11.83
N HIS A 283 26.60 -12.62 -12.26
CA HIS A 283 26.90 -11.28 -12.76
C HIS A 283 26.78 -10.25 -11.64
N VAL A 284 27.92 -9.74 -11.18
CA VAL A 284 28.01 -8.73 -10.13
C VAL A 284 27.90 -7.33 -10.74
N VAL A 285 26.96 -6.53 -10.25
CA VAL A 285 26.69 -5.17 -10.71
C VAL A 285 26.94 -4.19 -9.57
N PRO A 286 27.74 -3.12 -9.77
CA PRO A 286 27.87 -2.06 -8.77
C PRO A 286 26.50 -1.44 -8.47
N MET A 287 26.19 -1.16 -7.20
CA MET A 287 24.90 -0.60 -6.80
C MET A 287 24.59 0.70 -7.55
N GLN A 288 25.56 1.61 -7.66
CA GLN A 288 25.44 2.83 -8.45
C GLN A 288 25.04 2.59 -9.92
N ALA A 289 25.46 1.48 -10.54
CA ALA A 289 25.09 1.16 -11.92
C ALA A 289 23.61 0.79 -12.07
N SER A 290 22.91 0.51 -10.97
CA SER A 290 21.46 0.31 -10.92
C SER A 290 20.68 1.58 -10.57
N GLU A 291 21.36 2.70 -10.30
CA GLU A 291 20.69 3.93 -9.86
C GLU A 291 19.86 4.57 -10.98
N HIS A 292 18.66 5.03 -10.61
CA HIS A 292 17.80 5.87 -11.44
C HIS A 292 17.24 7.02 -10.63
N ARG A 293 17.14 8.18 -11.29
CA ARG A 293 16.58 9.39 -10.72
C ARG A 293 15.42 9.87 -11.57
N ALA A 294 14.36 10.34 -10.92
CA ALA A 294 13.29 11.08 -11.57
C ALA A 294 12.92 12.27 -10.68
N VAL A 295 12.54 13.39 -11.29
CA VAL A 295 12.12 14.58 -10.55
C VAL A 295 10.73 14.95 -11.03
N ASP A 296 9.82 15.19 -10.08
CA ASP A 296 8.44 15.60 -10.36
C ASP A 296 8.08 16.86 -9.60
N ILE A 297 7.46 17.80 -10.31
CA ILE A 297 6.77 18.94 -9.68
C ILE A 297 5.41 18.44 -9.17
N GLN A 298 5.15 18.67 -7.88
CA GLN A 298 3.96 18.19 -7.21
C GLN A 298 2.74 19.04 -7.57
N GLN A 299 1.80 18.48 -8.34
CA GLN A 299 0.67 19.24 -8.88
C GLN A 299 -0.60 19.16 -8.00
N PRO A 300 -1.46 20.20 -8.01
CA PRO A 300 -2.68 20.23 -7.20
C PRO A 300 -3.65 19.06 -7.44
N VAL A 301 -3.68 18.48 -8.64
CA VAL A 301 -4.56 17.35 -8.99
C VAL A 301 -4.23 16.06 -8.21
N HIS A 302 -3.02 15.97 -7.64
CA HIS A 302 -2.54 14.80 -6.91
C HIS A 302 -2.54 15.01 -5.39
N ARG A 303 -3.18 16.08 -4.91
CA ARG A 303 -3.30 16.36 -3.48
C ARG A 303 -4.40 15.52 -2.84
N ASN A 304 -4.23 15.19 -1.57
CA ASN A 304 -5.28 14.71 -0.70
C ASN A 304 -6.19 15.87 -0.25
N ASN A 305 -7.27 15.54 0.46
CA ASN A 305 -8.21 16.53 1.00
C ASN A 305 -7.57 17.52 1.99
N ASN A 306 -6.31 17.27 2.40
CA ASN A 306 -5.57 18.10 3.36
C ASN A 306 -4.58 19.03 2.67
N GLY A 307 -4.60 19.11 1.34
CA GLY A 307 -3.72 19.98 0.56
C GLY A 307 -2.28 19.50 0.44
N PHE A 308 -1.96 18.31 0.96
CA PHE A 308 -0.66 17.67 0.77
C PHE A 308 -0.75 16.61 -0.32
N MET A 309 0.39 16.15 -0.84
CA MET A 309 0.40 15.07 -1.82
C MET A 309 -0.17 13.78 -1.25
N PHE A 310 -0.99 13.12 -2.05
CA PHE A 310 -1.62 11.86 -1.69
C PHE A 310 -0.57 10.75 -1.57
N GLY A 311 -0.64 9.94 -0.50
CA GLY A 311 0.36 8.91 -0.19
C GLY A 311 0.46 7.87 -1.32
N GLY A 312 -0.69 7.43 -1.83
CA GLY A 312 -0.81 6.55 -2.98
C GLY A 312 -0.11 7.05 -4.23
N TYR A 313 -0.22 8.36 -4.53
CA TYR A 313 0.46 8.98 -5.66
C TYR A 313 1.98 8.94 -5.49
N LEU A 314 2.49 9.25 -4.29
CA LEU A 314 3.92 9.17 -3.99
C LEU A 314 4.45 7.72 -4.14
N MET A 315 3.68 6.73 -3.70
CA MET A 315 4.03 5.30 -3.88
C MET A 315 4.07 4.91 -5.35
N ARG A 316 3.09 5.36 -6.15
CA ARG A 316 3.04 5.09 -7.59
C ARG A 316 4.28 5.63 -8.30
N ARG A 317 4.63 6.90 -8.08
CA ARG A 317 5.80 7.53 -8.70
C ARG A 317 7.10 6.84 -8.26
N ALA A 318 7.23 6.54 -6.97
CA ALA A 318 8.37 5.79 -6.46
C ALA A 318 8.48 4.40 -7.10
N LEU A 319 7.37 3.66 -7.28
CA LEU A 319 7.38 2.35 -7.92
C LEU A 319 7.83 2.43 -9.38
N GLU A 320 7.40 3.44 -10.14
CA GLU A 320 7.79 3.60 -11.55
C GLU A 320 9.31 3.75 -11.69
N VAL A 321 9.96 4.53 -10.79
CA VAL A 321 11.42 4.66 -10.76
C VAL A 321 12.10 3.38 -10.24
N ALA A 322 11.50 2.71 -9.24
CA ALA A 322 12.01 1.43 -8.73
C ALA A 322 12.03 0.34 -9.81
N TRP A 323 10.98 0.31 -10.63
CA TRP A 323 10.84 -0.64 -11.73
C TRP A 323 11.95 -0.44 -12.77
N LEU A 324 12.31 0.81 -13.09
CA LEU A 324 13.44 1.12 -13.98
C LEU A 324 14.77 0.61 -13.41
N SER A 325 15.00 0.80 -12.11
CA SER A 325 16.20 0.31 -11.42
C SER A 325 16.30 -1.22 -11.45
N ALA A 326 15.21 -1.92 -11.15
CA ALA A 326 15.15 -3.37 -11.27
C ALA A 326 15.37 -3.84 -12.72
N PHE A 327 14.73 -3.18 -13.69
CA PHE A 327 14.86 -3.50 -15.12
C PHE A 327 16.30 -3.35 -15.59
N ARG A 328 16.99 -2.28 -15.20
CA ARG A 328 18.39 -2.04 -15.59
C ARG A 328 19.32 -3.13 -15.08
N LEU A 329 19.05 -3.66 -13.88
CA LEU A 329 19.79 -4.78 -13.32
C LEU A 329 19.54 -6.06 -14.12
N CYS A 330 18.29 -6.50 -14.26
CA CYS A 330 17.97 -7.83 -14.80
C CYS A 330 17.83 -7.87 -16.33
N ARG A 331 17.85 -6.72 -17.01
CA ARG A 331 17.71 -6.53 -18.46
C ARG A 331 16.44 -7.17 -19.04
N GLN A 332 15.42 -7.33 -18.21
CA GLN A 332 14.11 -7.89 -18.55
C GLN A 332 13.04 -7.16 -17.75
N PRO A 333 11.77 -7.10 -18.23
CA PRO A 333 10.67 -6.54 -17.45
C PRO A 333 10.50 -7.23 -16.10
N PRO A 334 10.79 -6.56 -14.97
CA PRO A 334 10.55 -7.14 -13.66
C PRO A 334 9.05 -7.10 -13.33
N ARG A 335 8.56 -8.11 -12.62
CA ARG A 335 7.19 -8.16 -12.10
C ARG A 335 7.17 -7.70 -10.66
N PHE A 336 6.21 -6.86 -10.30
CA PHE A 336 6.02 -6.44 -8.92
C PHE A 336 5.57 -7.64 -8.07
N ALA A 337 6.27 -7.88 -6.96
CA ALA A 337 5.99 -8.96 -6.01
C ALA A 337 5.60 -8.45 -4.61
N GLY A 338 5.83 -7.17 -4.34
CA GLY A 338 5.34 -6.54 -3.12
C GLY A 338 6.07 -5.27 -2.72
N LEU A 339 5.62 -4.74 -1.60
CA LEU A 339 6.10 -3.52 -0.95
C LEU A 339 6.44 -3.90 0.50
N ASP A 340 7.57 -3.47 1.04
CA ASP A 340 7.81 -3.60 2.49
C ASP A 340 7.10 -2.48 3.27
N ASP A 341 7.18 -2.50 4.61
CA ASP A 341 6.51 -1.49 5.43
C ASP A 341 7.02 -0.06 5.07
N VAL A 342 6.08 0.85 4.85
CA VAL A 342 6.28 2.27 4.52
C VAL A 342 5.73 3.12 5.65
N VAL A 343 6.50 4.12 6.08
CA VAL A 343 6.06 5.13 7.04
C VAL A 343 6.22 6.50 6.39
N PHE A 344 5.12 7.25 6.32
CA PHE A 344 5.13 8.60 5.78
C PHE A 344 5.63 9.58 6.84
N LYS A 345 6.91 9.96 6.77
CA LYS A 345 7.56 10.76 7.83
C LYS A 345 7.22 12.24 7.71
N LYS A 346 7.22 12.77 6.49
CA LYS A 346 7.02 14.19 6.22
C LYS A 346 5.94 14.40 5.15
N PRO A 347 4.96 15.30 5.38
CA PRO A 347 4.00 15.67 4.36
C PRO A 347 4.70 16.43 3.22
N VAL A 348 4.28 16.16 1.98
CA VAL A 348 4.82 16.82 0.78
C VAL A 348 3.84 17.88 0.31
N VAL A 349 4.31 19.11 0.12
CA VAL A 349 3.47 20.26 -0.24
C VAL A 349 3.28 20.33 -1.75
N VAL A 350 2.10 20.74 -2.19
CA VAL A 350 1.84 21.07 -3.60
C VAL A 350 2.77 22.19 -4.07
N GLY A 351 3.28 22.07 -5.29
CA GLY A 351 4.24 22.98 -5.90
C GLY A 351 5.70 22.68 -5.55
N SER A 352 5.95 21.81 -4.57
CA SER A 352 7.31 21.34 -4.25
C SER A 352 7.88 20.50 -5.39
N MET A 353 9.22 20.43 -5.47
CA MET A 353 9.92 19.51 -6.37
C MET A 353 10.37 18.30 -5.57
N LEU A 354 10.06 17.11 -6.06
CA LEU A 354 10.38 15.86 -5.40
C LEU A 354 11.27 15.02 -6.31
N GLU A 355 12.48 14.73 -5.87
CA GLU A 355 13.40 13.80 -6.52
C GLU A 355 13.21 12.40 -5.93
N TYR A 356 13.06 11.40 -6.78
CA TYR A 356 13.04 9.99 -6.43
C TYR A 356 14.35 9.35 -6.88
N VAL A 357 15.13 8.84 -5.92
CA VAL A 357 16.40 8.14 -6.17
C VAL A 357 16.19 6.66 -5.90
N ALA A 358 16.14 5.85 -6.95
CA ALA A 358 15.97 4.40 -6.85
C ALA A 358 17.29 3.67 -7.06
N ARG A 359 17.59 2.68 -6.22
CA ARG A 359 18.77 1.81 -6.37
C ARG A 359 18.46 0.39 -5.88
N VAL A 360 19.02 -0.62 -6.54
CA VAL A 360 18.89 -2.02 -6.10
C VAL A 360 19.65 -2.17 -4.79
N ALA A 361 18.91 -2.37 -3.70
CA ALA A 361 19.49 -2.54 -2.38
C ALA A 361 20.07 -3.94 -2.20
N PHE A 362 19.32 -4.97 -2.61
CA PHE A 362 19.70 -6.36 -2.36
C PHE A 362 19.05 -7.31 -3.37
N VAL A 363 19.82 -8.26 -3.91
CA VAL A 363 19.27 -9.39 -4.67
C VAL A 363 19.18 -10.58 -3.72
N CYS A 364 17.98 -11.08 -3.53
CA CYS A 364 17.69 -12.13 -2.57
C CYS A 364 18.12 -13.50 -3.11
N PRO A 365 18.46 -14.47 -2.24
CA PRO A 365 18.80 -15.83 -2.66
C PRO A 365 17.74 -16.55 -3.48
N ASN A 366 16.45 -16.20 -3.34
CA ASN A 366 15.36 -16.73 -4.15
C ASN A 366 15.21 -16.01 -5.52
N GLY A 367 16.14 -15.13 -5.88
CA GLY A 367 16.11 -14.33 -7.10
C GLY A 367 15.25 -13.06 -7.01
N SER A 368 14.55 -12.78 -5.92
CA SER A 368 13.78 -11.52 -5.81
C SER A 368 14.71 -10.30 -5.66
N ILE A 369 14.39 -9.20 -6.33
CA ILE A 369 15.17 -7.96 -6.33
C ILE A 369 14.51 -6.97 -5.39
N ARG A 370 15.27 -6.43 -4.43
CA ARG A 370 14.82 -5.36 -3.53
C ARG A 370 15.39 -4.04 -3.99
N VAL A 371 14.51 -3.06 -4.22
CA VAL A 371 14.88 -1.73 -4.66
C VAL A 371 14.48 -0.73 -3.58
N LEU A 372 15.44 0.05 -3.10
CA LEU A 372 15.20 1.21 -2.25
C LEU A 372 14.89 2.40 -3.15
N VAL A 373 13.87 3.16 -2.81
CA VAL A 373 13.58 4.48 -3.38
C VAL A 373 13.53 5.51 -2.27
N GLU A 374 14.32 6.56 -2.42
CA GLU A 374 14.35 7.70 -1.52
C GLU A 374 13.68 8.88 -2.21
N ALA A 375 12.59 9.38 -1.62
CA ALA A 375 11.90 10.57 -2.09
C ALA A 375 12.40 11.79 -1.32
N GLN A 376 13.04 12.74 -2.01
CA GLN A 376 13.69 13.90 -1.42
C GLN A 376 13.07 15.18 -1.97
N GLN A 377 12.62 16.07 -1.09
CA GLN A 377 12.16 17.38 -1.49
C GLN A 377 13.37 18.24 -1.84
N LEU A 378 13.36 18.83 -3.03
CA LEU A 378 14.44 19.66 -3.55
C LEU A 378 14.05 21.13 -3.46
N ASP A 379 14.86 21.91 -2.74
CA ASP A 379 14.81 23.38 -2.80
C ASP A 379 15.84 23.87 -3.82
N LEU A 380 15.37 24.26 -5.00
CA LEU A 380 16.24 24.76 -6.07
C LEU A 380 16.93 26.09 -5.73
N CYS A 381 16.36 26.91 -4.85
CA CYS A 381 16.94 28.19 -4.50
C CYS A 381 18.16 28.03 -3.59
N SER A 382 18.07 27.10 -2.63
CA SER A 382 19.17 26.83 -1.68
C SER A 382 20.06 25.65 -2.07
N GLY A 383 19.64 24.83 -3.04
CA GLY A 383 20.31 23.58 -3.41
C GLY A 383 20.18 22.46 -2.37
N LYS A 384 19.38 22.66 -1.31
CA LYS A 384 19.21 21.68 -0.25
C LYS A 384 18.20 20.61 -0.65
N THR A 385 18.50 19.36 -0.28
CA THR A 385 17.56 18.24 -0.35
C THR A 385 17.16 17.81 1.04
N GLU A 386 15.91 17.40 1.19
CA GLU A 386 15.38 16.87 2.44
C GLU A 386 14.64 15.56 2.20
N LEU A 387 15.07 14.49 2.86
CA LEU A 387 14.44 13.19 2.77
C LEU A 387 13.02 13.22 3.34
N THR A 388 12.03 12.90 2.50
CA THR A 388 10.62 12.82 2.91
C THR A 388 10.23 11.40 3.27
N ASN A 389 10.54 10.44 2.39
CA ASN A 389 10.08 9.06 2.48
C ASN A 389 11.11 8.09 1.91
N GLN A 390 11.13 6.88 2.44
CA GLN A 390 11.91 5.75 1.90
C GLN A 390 10.97 4.58 1.67
N LEU A 391 11.00 4.02 0.47
CA LEU A 391 10.15 2.91 0.05
C LEU A 391 11.00 1.76 -0.43
N HIS A 392 10.66 0.54 -0.04
CA HIS A 392 11.36 -0.66 -0.48
C HIS A 392 10.40 -1.55 -1.27
N PHE A 393 10.66 -1.67 -2.56
CA PHE A 393 9.87 -2.49 -3.47
C PHE A 393 10.58 -3.82 -3.72
N VAL A 394 9.77 -4.87 -3.93
CA VAL A 394 10.24 -6.21 -4.24
C VAL A 394 9.74 -6.59 -5.62
N PHE A 395 10.67 -7.03 -6.46
CA PHE A 395 10.41 -7.46 -7.82
C PHE A 395 10.90 -8.89 -8.07
N GLU A 396 10.32 -9.54 -9.04
CA GLU A 396 10.74 -10.84 -9.55
C GLU A 396 11.11 -10.73 -11.03
N SER A 397 12.18 -11.42 -11.42
CA SER A 397 12.56 -11.60 -12.82
C SER A 397 13.02 -13.03 -13.05
N LYS A 398 12.96 -13.51 -14.29
CA LYS A 398 13.47 -14.84 -14.65
C LYS A 398 15.00 -14.87 -14.62
N SER A 399 15.65 -13.73 -14.94
CA SER A 399 17.11 -13.59 -15.04
C SER A 399 17.80 -13.22 -13.73
N SER A 400 17.05 -12.91 -12.66
CA SER A 400 17.63 -12.33 -11.44
C SER A 400 18.35 -13.32 -10.53
N GLY A 401 18.12 -14.64 -10.70
CA GLY A 401 18.80 -15.67 -9.90
C GLY A 401 20.32 -15.73 -10.11
N GLN A 402 20.83 -15.14 -11.19
CA GLN A 402 22.25 -15.05 -11.52
C GLN A 402 22.83 -13.64 -11.32
N MET A 403 22.06 -12.72 -10.73
CA MET A 403 22.49 -11.34 -10.52
C MET A 403 22.88 -11.11 -9.06
N GLN A 404 23.93 -10.33 -8.84
CA GLN A 404 24.26 -9.83 -7.51
C GLN A 404 24.53 -8.33 -7.59
N VAL A 405 24.10 -7.58 -6.56
CA VAL A 405 24.47 -6.18 -6.41
C VAL A 405 25.64 -6.06 -5.44
N HIS A 406 26.59 -5.18 -5.77
CA HIS A 406 27.76 -4.92 -4.94
C HIS A 406 27.78 -3.45 -4.46
N PRO A 407 27.85 -3.21 -3.13
CA PRO A 407 28.04 -1.88 -2.57
C PRO A 407 29.51 -1.48 -2.59
N SER A 408 29.82 -0.39 -3.30
CA SER A 408 31.16 0.20 -3.43
C SER A 408 31.50 1.19 -2.32
N THR A 409 30.49 1.83 -1.70
CA THR A 409 30.68 2.77 -0.60
C THR A 409 30.11 2.24 0.72
N TYR A 410 30.49 2.87 1.84
CA TYR A 410 29.91 2.54 3.14
C TYR A 410 28.40 2.79 3.17
N GLU A 411 27.94 3.89 2.57
CA GLU A 411 26.51 4.22 2.44
C GLU A 411 25.76 3.13 1.67
N GLU A 412 26.28 2.70 0.51
CA GLU A 412 25.72 1.57 -0.23
C GLU A 412 25.76 0.28 0.59
N GLY A 413 26.78 0.09 1.43
CA GLY A 413 26.86 -1.02 2.37
C GLY A 413 25.71 -1.01 3.38
N MET A 414 25.32 0.16 3.88
CA MET A 414 24.15 0.30 4.76
C MET A 414 22.85 -0.01 4.01
N VAL A 415 22.71 0.47 2.77
CA VAL A 415 21.55 0.16 1.92
C VAL A 415 21.46 -1.36 1.65
N TYR A 416 22.58 -2.01 1.41
CA TYR A 416 22.64 -3.46 1.22
C TYR A 416 22.20 -4.23 2.46
N LEU A 417 22.73 -3.86 3.63
CA LEU A 417 22.35 -4.48 4.89
C LEU A 417 20.88 -4.26 5.21
N GLU A 418 20.34 -3.07 4.97
CA GLU A 418 18.92 -2.78 5.15
C GLU A 418 18.04 -3.66 4.25
N GLY A 419 18.41 -3.80 2.96
CA GLY A 419 17.74 -4.70 2.03
C GLY A 419 17.77 -6.16 2.49
N ARG A 420 18.91 -6.60 3.03
CA ARG A 420 19.09 -7.95 3.58
C ARG A 420 18.28 -8.16 4.87
N ARG A 421 18.25 -7.21 5.80
CA ARG A 421 17.43 -7.25 7.02
C ARG A 421 15.96 -7.41 6.67
N ARG A 422 15.45 -6.58 5.75
CA ARG A 422 14.05 -6.64 5.28
C ARG A 422 13.72 -7.98 4.63
N TRP A 423 14.64 -8.54 3.84
CA TRP A 423 14.47 -9.90 3.29
C TRP A 423 14.34 -10.96 4.38
N MET A 424 15.20 -10.93 5.40
CA MET A 424 15.13 -11.88 6.51
C MET A 424 13.83 -11.74 7.29
N HIS A 425 13.39 -10.51 7.57
CA HIS A 425 12.11 -10.27 8.25
C HIS A 425 10.91 -10.77 7.44
N ARG A 426 10.86 -10.52 6.12
CA ARG A 426 9.77 -11.01 5.26
C ARG A 426 9.78 -12.53 5.08
N SER A 427 10.96 -13.15 5.04
CA SER A 427 11.09 -14.61 4.94
C SER A 427 10.59 -15.32 6.20
N LYS A 428 10.80 -14.72 7.38
CA LYS A 428 10.20 -15.22 8.64
C LYS A 428 8.67 -15.14 8.62
N ARG A 429 8.08 -14.12 7.98
CA ARG A 429 6.61 -13.97 7.85
C ARG A 429 5.94 -15.02 6.96
N HIS A 430 6.63 -15.60 5.97
CA HIS A 430 6.07 -16.62 5.06
C HIS A 430 6.27 -18.06 5.56
N LYS A 431 7.15 -18.26 6.55
CA LYS A 431 7.42 -19.58 7.17
C LYS A 431 6.59 -19.85 8.42
N LEU A 432 6.00 -18.80 8.98
CA LEU A 432 4.96 -18.85 10.00
C LEU A 432 3.61 -18.87 9.29
#